data_AF-A0A2A2RLC3-F1
#
_entry.id   AF-A0A2A2RLC3-F1
#
_cell.length_a   1.000
_cell.length_b   1.000
_cell.length_c   1.000
_cell.angle_alpha   90.00
_cell.angle_beta   90.00
_cell.angle_gamma   90.00
#
_symmetry.space_group_name_H-M   'P 1'
#
loop_
_entity.id
_entity.type
_entity.pdbx_description
1 polymer ?
#
loop_
_entity_poly.entity_id
_entity_poly.type
_entity_poly.pdbx_seq_one_letter_code
_entity_poly.pdbx_strand_id
1 'polypeptide(L)'
;MGAFLYLQFPTLPPMSIYDTFLPDFQSLLADIGVPATVGANLFLVGLSRPMNTPKFDSGGFVDQKMWTVRFAAATAPWTASDGRVGGQVATIVSGVPIAALGEGKKFTVNGQVLRIKGQSYKQTSAVIELECVDDNQ
;
A
#
# COMPACT_ATOMS: atom_id res chain seq x y z
N MET A 1 47.40 -22.47 -35.26
CA MET A 1 47.50 -21.11 -34.68
C MET A 1 46.18 -20.40 -34.89
N GLY A 2 45.56 -19.88 -33.82
CA GLY A 2 44.38 -19.01 -33.93
C GLY A 2 43.31 -19.31 -32.87
N ALA A 3 43.61 -19.05 -31.59
CA ALA A 3 42.59 -19.03 -30.54
C ALA A 3 41.97 -17.62 -30.50
N PHE A 4 40.71 -17.49 -30.89
CA PHE A 4 39.95 -16.25 -30.75
C PHE A 4 39.43 -16.13 -29.31
N LEU A 5 40.01 -15.21 -28.55
CA LEU A 5 39.52 -14.79 -27.23
C LEU A 5 38.25 -13.96 -27.42
N TYR A 6 37.09 -14.54 -27.13
CA TYR A 6 35.85 -13.76 -26.95
C TYR A 6 35.92 -13.03 -25.61
N LEU A 7 36.03 -11.69 -25.66
CA LEU A 7 35.84 -10.82 -24.51
C LEU A 7 34.36 -10.90 -24.08
N GLN A 8 34.09 -11.60 -22.98
CA GLN A 8 32.78 -11.61 -22.35
C GLN A 8 32.59 -10.29 -21.61
N PHE A 9 31.89 -9.34 -22.23
CA PHE A 9 31.44 -8.13 -21.55
C PHE A 9 30.50 -8.53 -20.40
N PRO A 10 30.71 -8.04 -19.16
CA PRO A 10 29.76 -8.26 -18.09
C PRO A 10 28.43 -7.61 -18.48
N THR A 11 27.40 -8.43 -18.69
CA THR A 11 26.03 -7.94 -18.83
C THR A 11 25.61 -7.40 -17.47
N LEU A 12 25.79 -6.09 -17.25
CA LEU A 12 25.12 -5.42 -16.16
C LEU A 12 23.62 -5.69 -16.34
N PRO A 13 22.92 -6.24 -15.33
CA PRO A 13 21.48 -6.44 -15.45
C PRO A 13 20.83 -5.10 -15.79
N PRO A 14 19.83 -5.07 -16.69
CA PRO A 14 19.11 -3.83 -16.97
C PRO A 14 18.40 -3.42 -15.67
N MET A 15 18.99 -2.49 -14.91
CA MET A 15 18.28 -1.84 -13.82
C MET A 15 17.21 -0.95 -14.43
N SER A 16 15.99 -1.48 -14.50
CA SER A 16 14.81 -0.66 -14.76
C SER A 16 14.64 0.27 -13.56
N ILE A 17 14.56 1.58 -13.81
CA ILE A 17 14.16 2.57 -12.80
C ILE A 17 12.80 2.22 -12.16
N TYR A 18 12.01 1.37 -12.82
CA TYR A 18 10.71 0.94 -12.34
C TYR A 18 10.75 -0.23 -11.34
N ASP A 19 11.87 -0.93 -11.20
CA ASP A 19 11.97 -2.12 -10.33
C ASP A 19 12.25 -1.78 -8.87
N THR A 20 12.68 -0.53 -8.57
CA THR A 20 13.02 -0.10 -7.20
C THR A 20 11.85 0.54 -6.45
N PHE A 21 10.74 0.87 -7.13
CA PHE A 21 9.66 1.65 -6.51
C PHE A 21 9.01 0.96 -5.31
N LEU A 22 8.85 -0.37 -5.33
CA LEU A 22 8.28 -1.11 -4.21
C LEU A 22 9.24 -1.12 -3.00
N PRO A 23 10.52 -1.52 -3.15
CA PRO A 23 11.53 -1.36 -2.09
C PRO A 23 11.64 0.07 -1.54
N ASP A 24 11.59 1.09 -2.41
CA ASP A 24 11.67 2.50 -2.01
C ASP A 24 10.45 2.89 -1.16
N PHE A 25 9.24 2.47 -1.58
CA PHE A 25 8.03 2.73 -0.81
C PHE A 25 8.01 1.96 0.52
N GLN A 26 8.50 0.73 0.56
CA GLN A 26 8.66 -0.03 1.81
C GLN A 26 9.63 0.66 2.78
N SER A 27 10.71 1.24 2.25
CA SER A 27 11.67 2.03 3.03
C SER A 27 11.04 3.33 3.54
N LEU A 28 10.23 4.00 2.72
CA LEU A 28 9.45 5.17 3.16
C LEU A 28 8.48 4.80 4.30
N LEU A 29 7.78 3.67 4.17
CA LEU A 29 6.88 3.19 5.22
C LEU A 29 7.64 2.84 6.51
N ALA A 30 8.88 2.38 6.42
CA ALA A 30 9.69 2.15 7.62
C ALA A 30 9.93 3.44 8.41
N ASP A 31 9.98 4.60 7.76
CA ASP A 31 10.18 5.90 8.43
C ASP A 31 8.86 6.49 8.94
N ILE A 32 7.85 6.60 8.06
CA ILE A 32 6.62 7.36 8.35
C ILE A 32 5.37 6.49 8.54
N GLY A 33 5.50 5.18 8.39
CA GLY A 33 4.37 4.25 8.37
C GLY A 33 3.69 4.10 9.73
N VAL A 34 2.37 3.97 9.67
CA VAL A 34 1.49 3.77 10.81
C VAL A 34 1.01 2.32 10.81
N PRO A 35 0.97 1.64 11.96
CA PRO A 35 0.45 0.28 12.02
C PRO A 35 -1.06 0.24 11.72
N ALA A 36 -1.45 -0.71 10.88
CA ALA A 36 -2.83 -1.02 10.55
C ALA A 36 -3.12 -2.52 10.73
N THR A 37 -4.35 -2.82 11.12
CA THR A 37 -4.86 -4.18 11.29
C THR A 37 -6.00 -4.42 10.33
N VAL A 38 -5.81 -5.31 9.37
CA VAL A 38 -6.83 -5.74 8.41
C VAL A 38 -7.22 -7.18 8.74
N GLY A 39 -8.41 -7.37 9.30
CA GLY A 39 -8.80 -8.66 9.88
C GLY A 39 -7.87 -9.03 11.05
N ALA A 40 -7.15 -10.14 10.93
CA ALA A 40 -6.15 -10.59 11.93
C ALA A 40 -4.70 -10.27 11.55
N ASN A 41 -4.47 -9.62 10.40
CA ASN A 41 -3.14 -9.39 9.84
C ASN A 41 -2.67 -7.96 10.08
N LEU A 42 -1.39 -7.81 10.40
CA LEU A 42 -0.73 -6.53 10.59
C LEU A 42 -0.06 -6.02 9.31
N PHE A 43 -0.14 -4.71 9.12
CA PHE A 43 0.46 -3.99 8.01
C PHE A 43 1.01 -2.65 8.47
N LEU A 44 1.98 -2.15 7.73
CA LEU A 44 2.49 -0.79 7.84
C LEU A 44 1.94 0.00 6.66
N VAL A 45 1.31 1.15 6.94
CA VAL A 45 0.60 1.93 5.91
C VAL A 45 0.95 3.41 6.00
N GLY A 46 0.92 4.08 4.85
CA GLY A 46 0.99 5.54 4.79
C GLY A 46 -0.40 6.10 5.04
N LEU A 47 -0.56 6.93 6.08
CA LEU A 47 -1.83 7.55 6.43
C LEU A 47 -1.78 9.06 6.14
N SER A 48 -2.72 9.57 5.34
CA SER A 48 -2.86 11.01 5.13
C SER A 48 -3.43 11.71 6.37
N ARG A 49 -3.29 13.04 6.43
CA ARG A 49 -4.13 13.85 7.32
C ARG A 49 -5.61 13.69 6.93
N PRO A 50 -6.54 13.74 7.89
CA PRO A 50 -7.96 13.73 7.59
C PRO A 50 -8.37 14.95 6.77
N MET A 51 -9.25 14.75 5.81
CA MET A 51 -9.90 15.80 5.03
C MET A 51 -11.41 15.76 5.25
N ASN A 52 -12.02 16.91 5.51
CA ASN A 52 -13.48 17.01 5.60
C ASN A 52 -14.05 17.10 4.18
N THR A 53 -15.01 16.24 3.87
CA THR A 53 -15.71 16.21 2.59
C THR A 53 -17.21 16.33 2.84
N PRO A 54 -17.92 17.23 2.15
CA PRO A 54 -19.35 17.39 2.32
C PRO A 54 -20.09 16.13 1.82
N LYS A 55 -20.96 15.60 2.67
CA LYS A 55 -21.86 14.47 2.40
C LYS A 55 -23.30 14.97 2.55
N PHE A 56 -24.17 14.58 1.63
CA PHE A 56 -25.60 14.87 1.75
C PHE A 56 -26.27 13.76 2.59
N ASP A 57 -26.99 14.17 3.63
CA ASP A 57 -27.78 13.29 4.50
C ASP A 57 -29.18 13.88 4.69
N SER A 58 -30.09 13.14 5.35
CA SER A 58 -31.51 13.51 5.53
C SER A 58 -31.75 14.87 6.19
N GLY A 59 -30.72 15.45 6.83
CA GLY A 59 -30.75 16.79 7.45
C GLY A 59 -29.98 17.88 6.70
N GLY A 60 -29.47 17.60 5.49
CA GLY A 60 -28.66 18.54 4.69
C GLY A 60 -27.21 18.09 4.53
N PHE A 61 -26.32 19.04 4.26
CA PHE A 61 -24.88 18.76 4.11
C PHE A 61 -24.21 18.61 5.47
N VAL A 62 -23.55 17.47 5.68
CA VAL A 62 -22.73 17.17 6.87
C VAL A 62 -21.29 16.90 6.46
N ASP A 63 -20.34 17.24 7.32
CA ASP A 63 -18.93 16.94 7.06
C ASP A 63 -18.62 15.47 7.38
N GLN A 64 -18.12 14.75 6.38
CA GLN A 64 -17.55 13.41 6.55
C GLN A 64 -16.03 13.50 6.54
N LYS A 65 -15.39 12.87 7.52
CA LYS A 65 -13.92 12.75 7.52
C LYS A 65 -13.49 11.64 6.56
N MET A 66 -12.55 11.99 5.68
CA MET A 66 -11.93 11.07 4.73
C MET A 66 -10.43 11.01 4.95
N TRP A 67 -9.86 9.82 4.71
CA TRP A 67 -8.44 9.53 4.74
C TRP A 67 -8.03 8.82 3.47
N THR A 68 -6.82 9.10 3.02
CA THR A 68 -6.14 8.29 2.02
C THR A 68 -5.16 7.37 2.73
N VAL A 69 -5.36 6.06 2.60
CA VAL A 69 -4.48 5.04 3.17
C VAL A 69 -3.73 4.34 2.05
N ARG A 70 -2.41 4.28 2.15
CA ARG A 70 -1.52 3.72 1.13
C ARG A 70 -0.84 2.46 1.65
N PHE A 71 -1.06 1.35 0.96
CA PHE A 71 -0.43 0.06 1.22
C PHE A 71 0.67 -0.20 0.20
N ALA A 72 1.76 -0.84 0.64
CA ALA A 72 2.75 -1.38 -0.27
C ALA A 72 2.11 -2.54 -1.06
N ALA A 73 2.26 -2.54 -2.39
CA ALA A 73 1.73 -3.55 -3.29
C ALA A 73 2.64 -4.80 -3.31
N ALA A 74 2.76 -5.47 -2.16
CA ALA A 74 3.62 -6.62 -1.97
C ALA A 74 2.91 -7.93 -2.34
N THR A 75 3.59 -8.79 -3.09
CA THR A 75 3.13 -10.14 -3.45
C THR A 75 3.49 -11.21 -2.41
N ALA A 76 4.23 -10.81 -1.37
CA ALA A 76 4.66 -11.66 -0.27
C ALA A 76 4.74 -10.86 1.05
N PRO A 77 4.75 -11.53 2.22
CA PRO A 77 5.03 -10.89 3.49
C PRO A 77 6.38 -10.17 3.48
N TRP A 78 6.51 -9.08 4.22
CA TRP A 78 7.75 -8.32 4.32
C TRP A 78 7.88 -7.63 5.69
N THR A 79 9.14 -7.36 6.06
CA THR A 79 9.51 -6.68 7.30
C THR A 79 10.13 -5.33 6.93
N ALA A 80 9.74 -4.28 7.64
CA ALA A 80 10.33 -2.96 7.48
C ALA A 80 11.79 -2.95 7.98
N SER A 81 12.61 -2.04 7.45
CA SER A 81 14.03 -1.95 7.80
C SER A 81 14.29 -1.61 9.27
N ASP A 82 13.29 -1.06 9.96
CA ASP A 82 13.30 -0.77 11.39
C ASP A 82 12.87 -1.96 12.27
N GLY A 83 12.57 -3.12 11.67
CA GLY A 83 12.17 -4.35 12.34
C GLY A 83 10.67 -4.50 12.58
N ARG A 84 9.84 -3.51 12.24
CA ARG A 84 8.38 -3.64 12.32
C ARG A 84 7.84 -4.55 11.22
N VAL A 85 6.66 -5.15 11.46
CA VAL A 85 5.93 -5.91 10.44
C VAL A 85 5.43 -4.94 9.37
N GLY A 86 5.99 -5.05 8.15
CA GLY A 86 5.59 -4.23 7.01
C GLY A 86 4.30 -4.75 6.37
N GLY A 87 4.21 -6.06 6.17
CA GLY A 87 2.99 -6.75 5.78
C GLY A 87 3.08 -8.21 6.18
N GLN A 88 2.16 -8.67 7.03
CA GLN A 88 2.15 -10.05 7.51
C GLN A 88 1.72 -11.06 6.43
N VAL A 89 0.97 -10.59 5.43
CA VAL A 89 0.55 -11.35 4.25
C VAL A 89 0.71 -10.49 3.00
N ALA A 90 0.61 -11.12 1.83
CA ALA A 90 0.59 -10.39 0.55
C ALA A 90 -0.63 -9.45 0.48
N THR A 91 -0.44 -8.26 -0.07
CA THR A 91 -1.51 -7.30 -0.38
C THR A 91 -1.97 -7.41 -1.83
N ILE A 92 -1.17 -8.04 -2.70
CA ILE A 92 -1.48 -8.36 -4.09
C ILE A 92 -1.46 -9.88 -4.29
N VAL A 93 -2.50 -10.42 -4.94
CA VAL A 93 -2.57 -11.82 -5.40
C VAL A 93 -3.06 -11.81 -6.85
N SER A 94 -2.38 -12.56 -7.74
CA SER A 94 -2.71 -12.62 -9.17
C SER A 94 -2.79 -11.24 -9.86
N GLY A 95 -1.97 -10.29 -9.41
CA GLY A 95 -1.89 -8.95 -9.98
C GLY A 95 -3.01 -7.99 -9.56
N VAL A 96 -3.86 -8.36 -8.59
CA VAL A 96 -4.91 -7.50 -8.04
C VAL A 96 -4.82 -7.40 -6.51
N PRO A 97 -5.31 -6.31 -5.89
CA PRO A 97 -5.43 -6.21 -4.44
C PRO A 97 -6.26 -7.35 -3.84
N ILE A 98 -5.87 -7.80 -2.65
CA ILE A 98 -6.62 -8.82 -1.91
C ILE A 98 -8.04 -8.33 -1.58
N ALA A 99 -8.99 -9.27 -1.53
CA ALA A 99 -10.40 -8.95 -1.25
C ALA A 99 -10.65 -8.23 0.09
N ALA A 100 -9.71 -8.33 1.04
CA ALA A 100 -9.77 -7.62 2.31
C ALA A 100 -9.58 -6.10 2.18
N LEU A 101 -8.98 -5.63 1.08
CA LEU A 101 -8.80 -4.21 0.75
C LEU A 101 -9.87 -3.69 -0.22
N GLY A 102 -10.90 -4.50 -0.51
CA GLY A 102 -12.01 -4.09 -1.36
C GLY A 102 -12.94 -3.06 -0.69
N GLU A 103 -13.74 -2.39 -1.52
CA GLU A 103 -14.75 -1.43 -1.06
C GLU A 103 -15.74 -2.05 -0.07
N GLY A 104 -16.17 -1.25 0.91
CA GLY A 104 -17.05 -1.66 2.00
C GLY A 104 -16.37 -2.47 3.10
N LYS A 105 -15.12 -2.93 2.92
CA LYS A 105 -14.35 -3.57 3.98
C LYS A 105 -13.87 -2.55 5.01
N LYS A 106 -13.52 -3.07 6.19
CA LYS A 106 -13.10 -2.28 7.34
C LYS A 106 -11.74 -2.74 7.82
N PHE A 107 -10.99 -1.80 8.36
CA PHE A 107 -9.72 -2.07 9.02
C PHE A 107 -9.46 -1.00 10.08
N THR A 108 -8.55 -1.30 10.99
CA THR A 108 -8.17 -0.38 12.06
C THR A 108 -6.82 0.22 11.75
N VAL A 109 -6.67 1.54 11.84
CA VAL A 109 -5.40 2.25 11.68
C VAL A 109 -5.35 3.38 12.68
N ASN A 110 -4.24 3.53 13.40
CA ASN A 110 -4.07 4.56 14.43
C ASN A 110 -5.21 4.58 15.48
N GLY A 111 -5.75 3.41 15.84
CA GLY A 111 -6.89 3.28 16.77
C GLY A 111 -8.25 3.69 16.20
N GLN A 112 -8.34 4.11 14.94
CA GLN A 112 -9.61 4.42 14.25
C GLN A 112 -10.04 3.24 13.39
N VAL A 113 -11.35 2.95 13.39
CA VAL A 113 -11.95 1.98 12.47
C VAL A 113 -12.37 2.73 11.21
N LEU A 114 -11.73 2.41 10.09
CA LEU A 114 -12.01 3.02 8.81
C LEU A 114 -12.72 2.04 7.89
N ARG A 115 -13.64 2.57 7.07
CA ARG A 115 -14.34 1.85 6.01
C ARG A 115 -13.84 2.29 4.65
N ILE A 116 -13.51 1.34 3.79
CA ILE A 116 -13.03 1.59 2.43
C ILE A 116 -14.21 2.03 1.57
N LYS A 117 -14.07 3.17 0.90
CA LYS A 117 -15.05 3.76 -0.03
C LYS A 117 -14.60 3.67 -1.47
N GLY A 118 -13.29 3.70 -1.71
CA GLY A 118 -12.70 3.54 -3.02
C GLY A 118 -11.35 2.84 -2.92
N GLN A 119 -11.02 2.07 -3.95
CA GLN A 119 -9.72 1.45 -4.10
C GLN A 119 -9.15 1.80 -5.47
N SER A 120 -7.92 2.33 -5.48
CA SER A 120 -7.16 2.64 -6.68
C SER A 120 -5.85 1.85 -6.71
N TYR A 121 -5.69 1.03 -7.73
CA TYR A 121 -4.45 0.30 -8.00
C TYR A 121 -4.24 0.18 -9.51
N LYS A 122 -3.10 0.68 -9.99
CA LYS A 122 -2.62 0.41 -11.35
C LYS A 122 -1.77 -0.86 -11.30
N GLN A 123 -2.00 -1.78 -12.25
CA GLN A 123 -1.18 -2.98 -12.37
C GLN A 123 0.31 -2.63 -12.42
N THR A 124 1.13 -3.39 -11.68
CA THR A 124 2.57 -3.16 -11.48
C THR A 124 2.94 -1.88 -10.71
N SER A 125 1.98 -1.20 -10.09
CA SER A 125 2.28 -0.13 -9.14
C SER A 125 2.88 -0.69 -7.85
N ALA A 126 3.75 0.10 -7.21
CA ALA A 126 4.27 -0.17 -5.88
C ALA A 126 3.27 0.12 -4.75
N VAL A 127 2.19 0.84 -5.05
CA VAL A 127 1.24 1.37 -4.07
C VAL A 127 -0.19 1.02 -4.43
N ILE A 128 -0.95 0.56 -3.44
CA ILE A 128 -2.41 0.48 -3.46
C ILE A 128 -2.93 1.67 -2.64
N GLU A 129 -3.79 2.50 -3.23
CA GLU A 129 -4.37 3.65 -2.57
C GLU A 129 -5.84 3.37 -2.23
N LEU A 130 -6.21 3.58 -0.97
CA LEU A 130 -7.56 3.39 -0.46
C LEU A 130 -8.11 4.72 0.03
N GLU A 131 -9.28 5.08 -0.47
CA GLU A 131 -10.09 6.16 0.07
C GLU A 131 -10.96 5.58 1.19
N CYS A 132 -10.83 6.13 2.38
CA CYS A 132 -11.43 5.59 3.58
C CYS A 132 -12.19 6.67 4.34
N VAL A 133 -13.29 6.28 4.99
CA VAL A 133 -14.09 7.16 5.86
C VAL A 133 -14.16 6.56 7.26
N ASP A 134 -14.50 7.40 8.23
CA ASP A 134 -14.79 6.91 9.58
C ASP A 134 -16.00 5.96 9.53
N ASP A 135 -15.88 4.78 10.14
CA ASP A 135 -16.95 3.78 10.11
C ASP A 135 -18.20 4.23 10.89
N ASN A 136 -18.04 5.16 11.82
CA ASN A 136 -19.08 5.66 12.72
C ASN A 136 -19.79 6.93 12.19
N GLN A 137 -19.53 7.36 10.95
CA GLN A 137 -20.15 8.51 10.26
C GLN A 137 -20.84 8.10 8.94
#